data_AF-A0A0S7YJN8-F1
#
_entry.id   AF-A0A0S7YJN8-F1
#
_cell.length_a   1.000
_cell.length_b   1.000
_cell.length_c   1.000
_cell.angle_alpha   90.00
_cell.angle_beta   90.00
_cell.angle_gamma   90.00
#
_symmetry.space_group_name_H-M   'P 1'
#
loop_
_entity.id
_entity.type
_entity.pdbx_description
1 polymer ?
#
loop_
_entity_poly.entity_id
_entity_poly.type
_entity_poly.pdbx_seq_one_letter_code
_entity_poly.pdbx_strand_id
1 'polypeptide(L)'
;MTDRGLKQYLEEIGQFNLLTKEEEFKLAKRIRDKNDEDAKEKLICSNLRIVVFIAKRFQNQGLTLTELINVGNEGLIHAVEKFDERKGYRFNTYSVWWIKRSIYDAINAGRGIVPKSFLAKRMQILTLKYIQKHGQEPTVQELAKVLKTDESTVSLALSELIPPYSLDETFDDSENPYIESVRLDIEGADNLISPPPDEIFKKKYEKERLTKALNKLEPREREILKRNFGMDEYEAQSLEDISRIMNITRERVRQIKENALRKLKIVLLRHKR
;
A
#
# COMPACT_ATOMS: atom_id res chain seq x y z
N MET A 1 -8.20 19.37 -23.77
CA MET A 1 -7.10 19.52 -24.76
C MET A 1 -6.63 18.16 -25.34
N THR A 2 -7.43 17.09 -25.28
CA THR A 2 -6.92 15.70 -25.38
C THR A 2 -7.22 14.93 -26.68
N ASP A 3 -7.87 15.52 -27.68
CA ASP A 3 -8.39 14.72 -28.82
C ASP A 3 -7.61 14.90 -30.15
N ARG A 4 -6.71 15.90 -30.26
CA ARG A 4 -5.99 16.17 -31.52
C ARG A 4 -4.89 15.13 -31.80
N GLY A 5 -4.14 14.73 -30.77
CA GLY A 5 -3.10 13.71 -30.90
C GLY A 5 -3.64 12.31 -31.15
N LEU A 6 -4.77 11.96 -30.53
CA LEU A 6 -5.41 10.66 -30.75
C LEU A 6 -5.96 10.54 -32.18
N LYS A 7 -6.57 11.60 -32.72
CA LYS A 7 -7.05 11.61 -34.12
C LYS A 7 -5.92 11.40 -35.11
N GLN A 8 -4.83 12.14 -34.96
CA GLN A 8 -3.65 11.99 -35.81
C GLN A 8 -3.10 10.56 -35.74
N TYR A 9 -2.97 9.99 -34.54
CA TYR A 9 -2.54 8.60 -34.37
C TYR A 9 -3.46 7.60 -35.10
N LEU A 10 -4.79 7.77 -35.00
CA LEU A 10 -5.75 6.89 -35.67
C LEU A 10 -5.68 6.99 -37.20
N GLU A 11 -5.38 8.17 -37.74
CA GLU A 11 -5.15 8.39 -39.17
C GLU A 11 -3.87 7.70 -39.64
N GLU A 12 -2.76 7.88 -38.91
CA GLU A 12 -1.47 7.26 -39.21
C GLU A 12 -1.54 5.73 -39.23
N ILE A 13 -2.15 5.11 -38.22
CA ILE A 13 -2.27 3.65 -38.18
C ILE A 13 -3.22 3.10 -39.26
N GLY A 14 -4.10 3.94 -39.80
CA GLY A 14 -5.02 3.59 -40.87
C GLY A 14 -4.33 3.42 -42.23
N GLN A 15 -3.15 4.02 -42.41
CA GLN A 15 -2.38 3.97 -43.65
C GLN A 15 -1.61 2.66 -43.84
N PHE A 16 -1.38 1.90 -42.76
CA PHE A 16 -0.69 0.61 -42.85
C PHE A 16 -1.58 -0.47 -43.45
N ASN A 17 -1.02 -1.20 -44.42
CA ASN A 17 -1.71 -2.29 -45.09
C ASN A 17 -1.90 -3.50 -44.17
N LEU A 18 -3.05 -4.16 -44.30
CA LEU A 18 -3.31 -5.42 -43.62
C LEU A 18 -2.47 -6.54 -44.26
N LEU A 19 -1.82 -7.34 -43.43
CA LEU A 19 -1.02 -8.46 -43.88
C LEU A 19 -1.87 -9.71 -44.11
N THR A 20 -1.52 -10.46 -45.15
CA THR A 20 -2.01 -11.80 -45.37
C THR A 20 -1.30 -12.80 -44.44
N LYS A 21 -1.89 -14.00 -44.26
CA LYS A 21 -1.28 -15.07 -43.43
C LYS A 21 0.14 -15.43 -43.90
N GLU A 22 0.35 -15.46 -45.22
CA GLU A 22 1.66 -15.78 -45.80
C GLU A 22 2.71 -14.70 -45.52
N GLU A 23 2.32 -13.43 -45.59
CA GLU A 23 3.18 -12.30 -45.27
C GLU A 23 3.53 -12.26 -43.78
N GLU A 24 2.54 -12.49 -42.90
CA GLU A 24 2.77 -12.65 -41.45
C GLU A 24 3.84 -13.70 -41.18
N PHE A 25 3.77 -14.85 -41.85
CA PHE A 25 4.71 -15.96 -41.65
C PHE A 25 6.10 -15.65 -42.20
N LYS A 26 6.17 -14.99 -43.37
CA LYS A 26 7.45 -14.54 -43.95
C LYS A 26 8.15 -13.53 -43.05
N LEU A 27 7.41 -12.57 -42.49
CA LEU A 27 7.96 -11.57 -41.56
C LEU A 27 8.39 -12.24 -40.25
N ALA A 28 7.55 -13.07 -39.64
CA ALA A 28 7.88 -13.82 -38.42
C ALA A 28 9.15 -14.68 -38.58
N LYS A 29 9.29 -15.35 -39.72
CA LYS A 29 10.50 -16.13 -40.03
C LYS A 29 11.75 -15.24 -40.13
N ARG A 30 11.66 -14.07 -40.78
CA ARG A 30 12.78 -13.11 -40.84
C ARG A 30 13.16 -12.58 -39.46
N ILE A 31 12.17 -12.25 -38.63
CA ILE A 31 12.38 -11.78 -37.26
C ILE A 31 13.14 -12.84 -36.46
N ARG A 32 12.71 -14.12 -36.51
CA ARG A 32 13.39 -15.19 -35.78
C ARG A 32 14.79 -15.50 -36.31
N ASP A 33 14.93 -15.65 -37.63
CA ASP A 33 16.15 -16.20 -38.21
C ASP A 33 17.27 -15.14 -38.35
N LYS A 34 16.91 -13.86 -38.48
CA LYS A 34 17.85 -12.75 -38.76
C LYS A 34 17.79 -11.59 -37.76
N ASN A 35 16.89 -11.64 -36.77
CA ASN A 35 16.60 -10.52 -35.87
C ASN A 35 16.37 -9.21 -36.64
N ASP A 36 15.56 -9.30 -37.70
CA ASP A 36 15.30 -8.24 -38.66
C ASP A 36 14.31 -7.22 -38.10
N GLU A 37 14.82 -6.05 -37.70
CA GLU A 37 14.05 -4.97 -37.08
C GLU A 37 13.02 -4.36 -38.05
N ASP A 38 13.34 -4.23 -39.35
CA ASP A 38 12.39 -3.71 -40.35
C ASP A 38 11.17 -4.65 -40.48
N ALA A 39 11.43 -5.97 -40.43
CA ALA A 39 10.36 -6.96 -40.44
C ALA A 39 9.51 -6.91 -39.17
N LYS A 40 10.14 -6.65 -38.02
CA LYS A 40 9.49 -6.47 -36.72
C LYS A 40 8.58 -5.24 -36.75
N GLU A 41 9.11 -4.09 -37.15
CA GLU A 41 8.36 -2.84 -37.27
C GLU A 41 7.16 -3.00 -38.21
N LYS A 42 7.37 -3.58 -39.40
CA LYS A 42 6.28 -3.81 -40.36
C LYS A 42 5.18 -4.71 -39.79
N LEU A 43 5.54 -5.74 -39.03
CA LEU A 43 4.57 -6.64 -38.40
C LEU A 43 3.82 -5.92 -37.26
N ILE A 44 4.48 -5.05 -36.49
CA ILE A 44 3.85 -4.23 -35.45
C ILE A 44 2.86 -3.23 -36.08
N CYS A 45 3.35 -2.40 -37.01
CA CYS A 45 2.58 -1.29 -37.61
C CYS A 45 1.31 -1.78 -38.31
N SER A 46 1.39 -2.92 -39.00
CA SER A 46 0.23 -3.53 -39.68
C SER A 46 -0.86 -4.03 -38.71
N ASN A 47 -0.52 -4.21 -37.42
CA ASN A 47 -1.41 -4.75 -36.39
C ASN A 47 -1.81 -3.72 -35.31
N LEU A 48 -1.39 -2.46 -35.38
CA LEU A 48 -1.77 -1.42 -34.41
C LEU A 48 -3.30 -1.24 -34.29
N ARG A 49 -4.04 -1.46 -35.39
CA ARG A 49 -5.51 -1.37 -35.42
C ARG A 49 -6.20 -2.35 -34.47
N ILE A 50 -5.64 -3.54 -34.26
CA ILE A 50 -6.23 -4.52 -33.33
C ILE A 50 -6.11 -4.07 -31.87
N VAL A 51 -5.04 -3.34 -31.54
CA VAL A 51 -4.81 -2.80 -30.19
C VAL A 51 -5.91 -1.79 -29.87
N VAL A 52 -6.18 -0.85 -30.77
CA VAL A 52 -7.26 0.13 -30.60
C VAL A 52 -8.62 -0.55 -30.43
N PHE A 53 -8.90 -1.59 -31.22
CA PHE A 53 -10.15 -2.35 -31.12
C PHE A 53 -10.31 -3.02 -29.75
N ILE A 54 -9.24 -3.59 -29.20
CA ILE A 54 -9.25 -4.23 -27.88
C ILE A 54 -9.35 -3.19 -26.78
N ALA A 55 -8.53 -2.13 -26.83
CA ALA A 55 -8.45 -1.08 -25.82
C ALA A 55 -9.79 -0.36 -25.61
N LYS A 56 -10.58 -0.14 -26.67
CA LYS A 56 -11.94 0.43 -26.58
C LYS A 56 -12.85 -0.32 -25.60
N ARG A 57 -12.69 -1.63 -25.44
CA ARG A 57 -13.51 -2.45 -24.52
C ARG A 57 -13.14 -2.27 -23.04
N PHE A 58 -11.97 -1.69 -22.76
CA PHE A 58 -11.45 -1.47 -21.41
C PHE A 58 -11.55 0.00 -20.97
N GLN A 59 -12.27 0.83 -21.72
CA GLN A 59 -12.53 2.22 -21.34
C GLN A 59 -13.31 2.31 -20.01
N ASN A 60 -13.20 3.46 -19.35
CA ASN A 60 -13.87 3.77 -18.08
C ASN A 60 -13.39 2.91 -16.88
N GLN A 61 -12.20 2.29 -16.97
CA GLN A 61 -11.63 1.48 -15.88
C GLN A 61 -10.54 2.19 -15.07
N GLY A 62 -10.41 3.51 -15.23
CA GLY A 62 -9.45 4.38 -14.53
C GLY A 62 -8.35 4.95 -15.43
N LEU A 63 -8.11 4.35 -16.60
CA LEU A 63 -7.14 4.83 -17.59
C LEU A 63 -7.86 5.47 -18.78
N THR A 64 -7.21 6.49 -19.37
CA THR A 64 -7.64 7.11 -20.62
C THR A 64 -7.44 6.15 -21.79
N LEU A 65 -8.17 6.35 -22.91
CA LEU A 65 -8.02 5.51 -24.09
C LEU A 65 -6.57 5.52 -24.63
N THR A 66 -5.90 6.66 -24.58
CA THR A 66 -4.50 6.79 -25.03
C THR A 66 -3.56 5.93 -24.19
N GLU A 67 -3.72 5.93 -22.87
CA GLU A 67 -2.92 5.08 -21.97
C GLU A 67 -3.19 3.59 -22.22
N LEU A 68 -4.46 3.21 -22.40
CA LEU A 68 -4.84 1.83 -22.74
C LEU A 68 -4.22 1.37 -24.07
N ILE A 69 -4.18 2.26 -25.07
CA ILE A 69 -3.55 1.99 -26.37
C ILE A 69 -2.03 1.82 -26.20
N ASN A 70 -1.36 2.71 -25.46
CA ASN A 70 0.09 2.66 -25.27
C ASN A 70 0.52 1.35 -24.61
N VAL A 71 -0.14 0.99 -23.50
CA VAL A 71 0.10 -0.29 -22.82
C VAL A 71 -0.24 -1.47 -23.75
N GLY A 72 -1.36 -1.40 -24.46
CA GLY A 72 -1.72 -2.42 -25.44
C GLY A 72 -0.66 -2.60 -26.54
N ASN A 73 -0.01 -1.52 -26.97
CA ASN A 73 1.09 -1.56 -27.94
C ASN A 73 2.33 -2.25 -27.36
N GLU A 74 2.64 -2.05 -26.08
CA GLU A 74 3.70 -2.82 -25.40
C GLU A 74 3.38 -4.33 -25.41
N GLY A 75 2.12 -4.69 -25.13
CA GLY A 75 1.65 -6.08 -25.23
C GLY A 75 1.76 -6.65 -26.65
N LEU A 76 1.49 -5.84 -27.68
CA LEU A 76 1.67 -6.22 -29.08
C LEU A 76 3.15 -6.48 -29.43
N ILE A 77 4.06 -5.61 -29.00
CA ILE A 77 5.50 -5.77 -29.21
C ILE A 77 5.98 -7.09 -28.59
N HIS A 78 5.58 -7.38 -27.34
CA HIS A 78 5.86 -8.66 -26.69
C HIS A 78 5.28 -9.86 -27.45
N ALA A 79 4.10 -9.71 -28.06
CA ALA A 79 3.52 -10.75 -28.89
C ALA A 79 4.37 -11.02 -30.13
N VAL A 80 4.88 -9.98 -30.79
CA VAL A 80 5.76 -10.12 -31.97
C VAL A 80 7.04 -10.88 -31.63
N GLU A 81 7.69 -10.53 -30.52
CA GLU A 81 8.94 -11.16 -30.08
C GLU A 81 8.79 -12.65 -29.76
N LYS A 82 7.63 -13.06 -29.26
CA LYS A 82 7.35 -14.44 -28.85
C LYS A 82 6.51 -15.22 -29.84
N PHE A 83 6.19 -14.64 -31.00
CA PHE A 83 5.36 -15.30 -31.98
C PHE A 83 6.15 -16.42 -32.68
N ASP A 84 5.51 -17.58 -32.84
CA ASP A 84 6.10 -18.75 -33.50
C ASP A 84 5.20 -19.17 -34.66
N GLU A 85 5.68 -18.95 -35.88
CA GLU A 85 4.95 -19.22 -37.11
C GLU A 85 4.80 -20.73 -37.38
N ARG A 86 5.65 -21.57 -36.77
CA ARG A 86 5.63 -23.04 -36.95
C ARG A 86 4.36 -23.66 -36.38
N LYS A 87 3.67 -22.98 -35.46
CA LYS A 87 2.42 -23.42 -34.85
C LYS A 87 1.21 -23.27 -35.76
N GLY A 88 1.33 -22.58 -36.90
CA GLY A 88 0.29 -22.51 -37.93
C GLY A 88 -0.92 -21.60 -37.64
N TYR A 89 -0.98 -20.99 -36.46
CA TYR A 89 -2.03 -20.03 -36.07
C TYR A 89 -1.77 -18.63 -36.64
N ARG A 90 -2.85 -17.85 -36.80
CA ARG A 90 -2.74 -16.43 -37.21
C ARG A 90 -2.09 -15.60 -36.10
N PHE A 91 -1.32 -14.59 -36.49
CA PHE A 91 -0.70 -13.67 -35.52
C PHE A 91 -1.75 -12.98 -34.64
N ASN A 92 -2.86 -12.52 -35.23
CA ASN A 92 -3.96 -11.89 -34.49
C ASN A 92 -4.54 -12.77 -33.37
N THR A 93 -4.61 -14.09 -33.57
CA THR A 93 -5.11 -15.01 -32.54
C THR A 93 -4.20 -15.00 -31.32
N TYR A 94 -2.89 -14.91 -31.53
CA TYR A 94 -1.88 -14.90 -30.47
C TYR A 94 -1.76 -13.53 -29.79
N SER A 95 -1.75 -12.45 -30.57
CA SER A 95 -1.53 -11.08 -30.06
C SER A 95 -2.64 -10.62 -29.13
N VAL A 96 -3.90 -11.04 -29.37
CA VAL A 96 -5.04 -10.68 -28.52
C VAL A 96 -4.81 -11.02 -27.05
N TRP A 97 -4.18 -12.15 -26.73
CA TRP A 97 -3.93 -12.54 -25.34
C TRP A 97 -2.93 -11.59 -24.66
N TRP A 98 -1.82 -11.28 -25.34
CA TRP A 98 -0.78 -10.40 -24.81
C TRP A 98 -1.25 -8.96 -24.66
N ILE A 99 -2.02 -8.45 -25.64
CA ILE A 99 -2.62 -7.11 -25.57
C ILE A 99 -3.57 -7.01 -24.38
N LYS A 100 -4.50 -7.98 -24.23
CA LYS A 100 -5.45 -8.00 -23.10
C LYS A 100 -4.74 -8.10 -21.76
N ARG A 101 -3.72 -8.96 -21.67
CA ARG A 101 -2.95 -9.14 -20.45
C ARG A 101 -2.25 -7.84 -20.04
N SER A 102 -1.55 -7.20 -20.98
CA SER A 102 -0.84 -5.95 -20.70
C SER A 102 -1.80 -4.84 -20.27
N ILE A 103 -2.93 -4.68 -20.95
CA ILE A 103 -3.98 -3.73 -20.55
C ILE A 103 -4.53 -4.04 -19.16
N TYR A 104 -4.84 -5.32 -18.87
CA TYR A 104 -5.35 -5.76 -17.57
C TYR A 104 -4.34 -5.49 -16.45
N ASP A 105 -3.06 -5.80 -16.69
CA ASP A 105 -1.98 -5.58 -15.75
C ASP A 105 -1.80 -4.09 -15.44
N ALA A 106 -1.90 -3.20 -16.44
CA ALA A 106 -1.84 -1.74 -16.21
C ALA A 106 -3.05 -1.18 -15.45
N ILE A 107 -4.26 -1.66 -15.75
CA ILE A 107 -5.47 -1.26 -15.01
C ILE A 107 -5.33 -1.65 -13.54
N ASN A 108 -4.82 -2.85 -13.27
CA ASN A 108 -4.60 -3.31 -11.90
C ASN A 108 -3.49 -2.52 -11.21
N ALA A 109 -2.39 -2.23 -11.89
CA ALA A 109 -1.33 -1.40 -11.35
C ALA A 109 -1.83 0.00 -10.96
N GLY A 110 -2.66 0.64 -11.80
CA GLY A 110 -3.28 1.93 -11.50
C GLY A 110 -4.24 1.90 -10.30
N ARG A 111 -4.80 0.74 -9.97
CA ARG A 111 -5.65 0.51 -8.78
C ARG A 111 -4.84 0.14 -7.52
N GLY A 112 -3.51 0.14 -7.59
CA GLY A 112 -2.66 -0.36 -6.51
C GLY A 112 -2.75 -1.87 -6.29
N ILE A 113 -3.33 -2.61 -7.23
CA ILE A 113 -3.42 -4.07 -7.16
C ILE A 113 -2.09 -4.65 -7.66
N VAL A 114 -1.30 -5.17 -6.73
CA VAL A 114 0.01 -5.78 -7.01
C VAL A 114 -0.17 -7.24 -7.45
N PRO A 115 0.65 -7.76 -8.38
CA PRO A 115 0.68 -9.18 -8.71
C PRO A 115 0.93 -10.04 -7.46
N LYS A 116 -0.05 -10.89 -7.13
CA LYS A 116 0.02 -11.81 -5.98
C LYS A 116 1.05 -12.91 -6.19
N SER A 117 1.76 -13.26 -5.12
CA SER A 117 2.68 -14.40 -5.10
C SER A 117 1.97 -15.72 -5.44
N PHE A 118 2.72 -16.71 -5.91
CA PHE A 118 2.16 -18.03 -6.20
C PHE A 118 1.55 -18.67 -4.94
N LEU A 119 2.15 -18.41 -3.77
CA LEU A 119 1.66 -18.87 -2.48
C LEU A 119 0.30 -18.26 -2.16
N ALA A 120 0.15 -16.93 -2.27
CA ALA A 120 -1.12 -16.24 -2.05
C ALA A 120 -2.24 -16.75 -2.96
N LYS A 121 -1.96 -16.96 -4.25
CA LYS A 121 -2.95 -17.53 -5.20
C LYS A 121 -3.37 -18.95 -4.81
N ARG A 122 -2.41 -19.79 -4.42
CA ARG A 122 -2.68 -21.16 -3.98
C ARG A 122 -3.46 -21.19 -2.67
N MET A 123 -3.14 -20.30 -1.74
CA MET A 123 -3.89 -20.09 -0.50
C MET A 123 -5.33 -19.72 -0.77
N GLN A 124 -5.58 -18.75 -1.65
CA GLN A 124 -6.93 -18.33 -1.99
C GLN A 124 -7.81 -19.50 -2.49
N ILE A 125 -7.25 -20.38 -3.33
CA ILE A 125 -7.95 -21.59 -3.80
C ILE A 125 -8.19 -22.59 -2.66
N LEU A 126 -7.20 -22.78 -1.78
CA LEU A 126 -7.32 -23.70 -0.64
C LEU A 126 -8.35 -23.22 0.38
N THR A 127 -8.34 -21.93 0.70
CA THR A 127 -9.31 -21.29 1.61
C THR A 127 -10.73 -21.48 1.10
N LEU A 128 -10.98 -21.23 -0.20
CA LEU A 128 -12.30 -21.48 -0.81
C LEU A 128 -12.73 -22.95 -0.69
N LYS A 129 -11.81 -23.89 -0.94
CA LYS A 129 -12.09 -25.33 -0.79
C LYS A 129 -12.33 -25.74 0.66
N TYR A 130 -11.66 -25.10 1.60
CA TYR A 130 -11.82 -25.38 3.03
C TYR A 130 -13.18 -24.89 3.53
N ILE A 131 -13.55 -23.66 3.19
CA ILE A 131 -14.87 -23.08 3.48
C ILE A 131 -15.97 -23.97 2.90
N GLN A 132 -15.80 -24.45 1.66
CA GLN A 132 -16.79 -25.34 1.04
C GLN A 132 -16.98 -26.67 1.79
N LYS A 133 -15.92 -27.20 2.41
CA LYS A 133 -15.96 -28.49 3.13
C LYS A 133 -16.37 -28.37 4.59
N HIS A 134 -15.91 -27.33 5.26
CA HIS A 134 -16.00 -27.18 6.72
C HIS A 134 -16.95 -26.05 7.14
N GLY A 135 -17.40 -25.21 6.20
CA GLY A 135 -18.28 -24.07 6.46
C GLY A 135 -17.63 -22.92 7.24
N GLN A 136 -16.32 -22.97 7.47
CA GLN A 136 -15.56 -22.01 8.26
C GLN A 136 -14.25 -21.64 7.57
N GLU A 137 -13.70 -20.47 7.90
CA GLU A 137 -12.39 -20.05 7.41
C GLU A 137 -11.26 -20.84 8.10
N PRO A 138 -10.25 -21.30 7.35
CA PRO A 138 -9.13 -22.03 7.93
C PRO A 138 -8.23 -21.09 8.75
N THR A 139 -7.72 -21.61 9.86
CA THR A 139 -6.73 -20.88 10.68
C THR A 139 -5.36 -20.83 9.99
N VAL A 140 -4.53 -19.85 10.35
CA VAL A 140 -3.16 -19.70 9.83
C VAL A 140 -2.33 -20.99 10.03
N GLN A 141 -2.50 -21.65 11.17
CA GLN A 141 -1.82 -22.90 11.51
C GLN A 141 -2.26 -24.07 10.62
N GLU A 142 -3.56 -24.18 10.31
CA GLU A 142 -4.09 -25.19 9.41
C GLU A 142 -3.59 -24.98 7.98
N LEU A 143 -3.57 -23.73 7.52
CA LEU A 143 -3.02 -23.37 6.21
C LEU A 143 -1.52 -23.71 6.13
N ALA A 144 -0.74 -23.38 7.16
CA ALA A 144 0.69 -23.69 7.25
C ALA A 144 0.96 -25.20 7.15
N LYS A 145 0.19 -26.03 7.88
CA LYS A 145 0.30 -27.49 7.83
C LYS A 145 -0.02 -28.07 6.45
N VAL A 146 -1.08 -27.57 5.81
CA VAL A 146 -1.50 -28.04 4.47
C VAL A 146 -0.49 -27.63 3.40
N LEU A 147 0.08 -26.43 3.52
CA LEU A 147 1.04 -25.88 2.57
C LEU A 147 2.48 -26.32 2.81
N LYS A 148 2.78 -26.89 4.00
CA LYS A 148 4.12 -27.26 4.45
C LYS A 148 5.08 -26.07 4.45
N THR A 149 4.61 -24.93 4.94
CA THR A 149 5.34 -23.66 4.98
C THR A 149 5.25 -23.06 6.39
N ASP A 150 6.18 -22.17 6.75
CA ASP A 150 6.18 -21.50 8.04
C ASP A 150 4.99 -20.54 8.21
N GLU A 151 4.48 -20.42 9.43
CA GLU A 151 3.34 -19.54 9.74
C GLU A 151 3.61 -18.08 9.35
N SER A 152 4.85 -17.61 9.49
CA SER A 152 5.27 -16.26 9.08
C SER A 152 5.07 -16.01 7.59
N THR A 153 5.40 -16.99 6.75
CA THR A 153 5.22 -16.90 5.29
C THR A 153 3.75 -16.94 4.89
N VAL A 154 2.92 -17.66 5.65
CA VAL A 154 1.47 -17.71 5.46
C VAL A 154 0.85 -16.36 5.82
N SER A 155 1.26 -15.74 6.93
CA SER A 155 0.77 -14.41 7.32
C SER A 155 1.11 -13.33 6.28
N LEU A 156 2.34 -13.36 5.73
CA LEU A 156 2.73 -12.47 4.64
C LEU A 156 1.90 -12.71 3.37
N ALA A 157 1.65 -13.97 3.02
CA ALA A 157 0.82 -14.29 1.87
C ALA A 157 -0.67 -13.94 2.08
N LEU A 158 -1.16 -13.93 3.32
CA LEU A 158 -2.51 -13.43 3.65
C LEU A 158 -2.59 -11.91 3.51
N SER A 159 -1.55 -11.17 3.92
CA SER A 159 -1.56 -9.70 3.76
C SER A 159 -1.56 -9.27 2.29
N GLU A 160 -0.92 -10.05 1.40
CA GLU A 160 -1.02 -9.85 -0.07
C GLU A 160 -2.44 -10.03 -0.63
N LEU A 161 -3.32 -10.74 0.08
CA LEU A 161 -4.69 -10.98 -0.38
C LEU A 161 -5.64 -9.81 -0.08
N ILE A 162 -5.26 -8.91 0.83
CA ILE A 162 -6.06 -7.75 1.22
C ILE A 162 -6.18 -6.79 0.03
N PRO A 163 -7.40 -6.43 -0.41
CA PRO A 163 -7.57 -5.46 -1.48
C PRO A 163 -7.19 -4.05 -1.02
N PRO A 164 -6.67 -3.19 -1.90
CA PRO A 164 -6.41 -1.78 -1.57
C PRO A 164 -7.73 -1.04 -1.32
N TYR A 165 -7.76 -0.19 -0.29
CA TYR A 165 -8.89 0.67 0.06
C TYR A 165 -8.55 2.15 -0.22
N SER A 166 -9.56 2.95 -0.55
CA SER A 166 -9.40 4.38 -0.74
C SER A 166 -9.36 5.09 0.61
N LEU A 167 -8.34 5.93 0.83
CA LEU A 167 -8.27 6.79 2.03
C LEU A 167 -9.22 7.99 1.96
N ASP A 168 -9.67 8.35 0.75
CA ASP A 168 -10.59 9.46 0.50
C ASP A 168 -12.07 9.02 0.58
N GLU A 169 -12.34 7.74 0.79
CA GLU A 169 -13.70 7.24 0.97
C GLU A 169 -14.23 7.77 2.31
N THR A 170 -15.29 8.58 2.25
CA THR A 170 -15.96 9.08 3.46
C THR A 170 -16.69 7.91 4.09
N PHE A 171 -16.14 7.38 5.17
CA PHE A 171 -16.78 6.34 5.96
C PHE A 171 -17.99 6.92 6.69
N ASP A 172 -19.16 6.33 6.49
CA ASP A 172 -20.29 6.55 7.39
C ASP A 172 -20.02 5.68 8.64
N ASP A 173 -19.93 6.30 9.81
CA ASP A 173 -19.45 5.73 11.09
C ASP A 173 -20.27 4.53 11.63
N SER A 174 -21.21 3.98 10.86
CA SER A 174 -22.25 3.09 11.39
C SER A 174 -22.10 1.60 11.11
N GLU A 175 -21.32 1.12 10.12
CA GLU A 175 -21.46 -0.28 9.70
C GLU A 175 -20.19 -0.99 9.17
N ASN A 176 -19.00 -0.83 9.76
CA ASN A 176 -17.89 -1.73 9.40
C ASN A 176 -16.99 -2.20 10.55
N PRO A 177 -17.26 -3.40 11.13
CA PRO A 177 -16.45 -3.97 12.20
C PRO A 177 -15.02 -4.38 11.78
N TYR A 178 -14.69 -4.39 10.49
CA TYR A 178 -13.35 -4.80 10.01
C TYR A 178 -12.28 -3.71 10.10
N ILE A 179 -12.65 -2.43 10.23
CA ILE A 179 -11.66 -1.35 10.43
C ILE A 179 -11.18 -1.30 11.88
N GLU A 180 -12.00 -1.76 12.85
CA GLU A 180 -11.59 -1.85 14.25
C GLU A 180 -10.40 -2.80 14.43
N SER A 181 -10.33 -3.91 13.66
CA SER A 181 -9.19 -4.84 13.71
C SER A 181 -7.91 -4.28 13.10
N VAL A 182 -8.00 -3.45 12.06
CA VAL A 182 -6.81 -2.75 11.52
C VAL A 182 -6.34 -1.66 12.49
N ARG A 183 -7.27 -1.04 13.23
CA ARG A 183 -6.93 -0.06 14.27
C ARG A 183 -6.25 -0.70 15.50
N LEU A 184 -6.49 -1.97 15.75
CA LEU A 184 -5.90 -2.73 16.87
C LEU A 184 -4.44 -3.16 16.61
N ASP A 185 -4.01 -3.30 15.36
CA ASP A 185 -2.63 -3.67 15.01
C ASP A 185 -1.69 -2.44 14.80
N ILE A 186 -2.21 -1.22 14.97
CA ILE A 186 -1.48 0.06 14.79
C ILE A 186 -0.76 0.52 16.07
N GLU A 187 -0.75 -0.26 17.16
CA GLU A 187 -0.02 0.13 18.38
C GLU A 187 1.52 0.23 18.19
N GLY A 188 2.06 -0.33 17.09
CA GLY A 188 3.48 -0.20 16.71
C GLY A 188 3.83 0.98 15.78
N ALA A 189 2.85 1.66 15.20
CA ALA A 189 3.07 2.69 14.16
C ALA A 189 2.90 4.15 14.66
N ASP A 190 2.59 4.35 15.94
CA ASP A 190 2.47 5.67 16.58
C ASP A 190 3.78 6.50 16.58
N ASN A 191 4.91 5.91 16.17
CA ASN A 191 6.19 6.60 16.05
C ASN A 191 6.48 7.22 14.67
N LEU A 192 5.63 7.02 13.65
CA LEU A 192 5.91 7.45 12.27
C LEU A 192 4.89 8.42 11.65
N ILE A 193 3.77 8.66 12.32
CA ILE A 193 2.77 9.65 11.89
C ILE A 193 2.85 10.83 12.85
N SER A 194 3.43 11.94 12.37
CA SER A 194 3.37 13.19 13.12
C SER A 194 1.90 13.51 13.41
N PRO A 195 1.50 13.71 14.67
CA PRO A 195 0.08 13.93 15.01
C PRO A 195 -0.45 15.16 14.25
N PRO A 196 -1.78 15.25 14.02
CA PRO A 196 -2.40 16.38 13.34
C PRO A 196 -1.86 17.72 13.88
N PRO A 197 -1.70 18.78 13.06
CA PRO A 197 -1.13 20.06 13.49
C PRO A 197 -1.77 20.58 14.79
N ASP A 198 -3.09 20.44 14.93
CA ASP A 198 -3.85 20.85 16.12
C ASP A 198 -3.45 20.09 17.38
N GLU A 199 -3.15 18.79 17.29
CA GLU A 199 -2.67 18.00 18.41
C GLU A 199 -1.23 18.34 18.77
N ILE A 200 -0.38 18.67 17.80
CA ILE A 200 0.98 19.17 18.06
C ILE A 200 0.92 20.49 18.82
N PHE A 201 0.06 21.42 18.38
CA PHE A 201 -0.14 22.71 19.07
C PHE A 201 -0.69 22.52 20.48
N LYS A 202 -1.66 21.63 20.66
CA LYS A 202 -2.24 21.31 21.97
C LYS A 202 -1.21 20.69 22.91
N LYS A 203 -0.43 19.71 22.46
CA LYS A 203 0.66 19.08 23.25
C LYS A 203 1.75 20.10 23.61
N LYS A 204 2.15 20.98 22.68
CA LYS A 204 3.11 22.06 22.96
C LYS A 204 2.57 23.04 24.01
N TYR A 205 1.31 23.48 23.86
CA TYR A 205 0.65 24.38 24.80
C TYR A 205 0.52 23.78 26.20
N GLU A 206 0.13 22.50 26.28
CA GLU A 206 0.03 21.76 27.54
C GLU A 206 1.40 21.58 28.20
N LYS A 207 2.43 21.28 27.43
CA LYS A 207 3.82 21.17 27.92
C LYS A 207 4.31 22.52 28.47
N GLU A 208 4.12 23.62 27.74
CA GLU A 208 4.50 24.95 28.22
C GLU A 208 3.75 25.35 29.50
N ARG A 209 2.45 25.04 29.57
CA ARG A 209 1.63 25.30 30.76
C ARG A 209 2.10 24.49 31.96
N LEU A 210 2.47 23.23 31.75
CA LEU A 210 3.05 22.37 32.78
C LEU A 210 4.40 22.91 33.27
N THR A 211 5.28 23.32 32.36
CA THR A 211 6.59 23.90 32.71
C THR A 211 6.45 25.20 33.51
N LYS A 212 5.51 26.09 33.11
CA LYS A 212 5.19 27.32 33.86
C LYS A 212 4.63 27.02 35.25
N ALA A 213 3.82 25.97 35.41
CA ALA A 213 3.30 25.56 36.71
C ALA A 213 4.37 24.94 37.61
N LEU A 214 5.27 24.11 37.05
CA LEU A 214 6.40 23.52 37.77
C LEU A 214 7.39 24.58 38.28
N ASN A 215 7.59 25.67 37.54
CA ASN A 215 8.46 26.77 37.96
C ASN A 215 7.93 27.60 39.15
N LYS A 216 6.65 27.46 39.51
CA LYS A 216 6.05 28.09 40.69
C LYS A 216 6.18 27.24 41.96
N LEU A 217 6.67 26.00 41.84
CA LEU A 217 6.96 25.13 42.98
C LEU A 217 8.35 25.41 43.53
N GLU A 218 8.57 25.01 44.78
CA GLU A 218 9.90 25.07 45.40
C GLU A 218 10.92 24.22 44.60
N PRO A 219 12.19 24.63 44.49
CA PRO A 219 13.20 23.91 43.70
C PRO A 219 13.29 22.42 44.05
N ARG A 220 13.20 22.10 45.35
CA ARG A 220 13.22 20.72 45.86
C ARG A 220 11.96 19.92 45.50
N GLU A 221 10.79 20.54 45.51
CA GLU A 221 9.52 19.92 45.13
C GLU A 221 9.49 19.61 43.62
N ARG A 222 9.97 20.56 42.81
CA ARG A 222 10.09 20.42 41.36
C ARG A 222 11.03 19.29 40.96
N GLU A 223 12.19 19.18 41.61
CA GLU A 223 13.18 18.14 41.30
C GLU A 223 12.65 16.73 41.61
N ILE A 224 11.97 16.55 42.75
CA ILE A 224 11.36 15.26 43.12
C ILE A 224 10.29 14.85 42.10
N LEU A 225 9.47 15.80 41.62
CA LEU A 225 8.47 15.51 40.59
C LEU A 225 9.11 15.18 39.24
N LYS A 226 10.12 15.94 38.80
CA LYS A 226 10.82 15.68 37.53
C LYS A 226 11.47 14.30 37.50
N ARG A 227 12.17 13.92 38.57
CA ARG A 227 12.81 12.60 38.69
C ARG A 227 11.79 11.47 38.80
N ASN A 228 10.70 11.66 39.53
CA ASN A 228 9.72 10.58 39.70
C ASN A 228 8.87 10.31 38.45
N PHE A 229 8.56 11.35 37.68
CA PHE A 229 7.77 11.23 36.45
C PHE A 229 8.62 11.15 35.18
N GLY A 230 9.94 11.17 35.29
CA GLY A 230 10.86 11.10 34.14
C GLY A 230 10.71 12.27 33.17
N MET A 231 10.74 13.50 33.69
CA MET A 231 10.62 14.73 32.89
C MET A 231 12.00 15.36 32.63
N ASP A 232 12.14 16.03 31.48
CA ASP A 232 13.38 16.61 30.97
C ASP A 232 14.44 15.53 30.62
N GLU A 233 15.58 15.53 31.29
CA GLU A 233 16.72 14.60 31.07
C GLU A 233 16.74 13.44 32.09
N TYR A 234 15.70 13.32 32.93
CA TYR A 234 15.63 12.26 33.94
C TYR A 234 14.79 11.08 33.46
N GLU A 235 15.25 9.86 33.71
CA GLU A 235 14.42 8.66 33.64
C GLU A 235 13.46 8.61 34.84
N ALA A 236 12.36 7.86 34.72
CA ALA A 236 11.40 7.70 35.81
C ALA A 236 12.02 6.90 36.97
N GLN A 237 12.29 7.58 38.08
CA GLN A 237 12.94 7.01 39.26
C GLN A 237 11.93 6.61 40.34
N SER A 238 12.19 5.49 41.01
CA SER A 238 11.38 5.06 42.14
C SER A 238 11.55 6.03 43.34
N LEU A 239 10.58 6.04 44.26
CA LEU A 239 10.70 6.85 45.48
C LEU A 239 11.91 6.45 46.33
N GLU A 240 12.37 5.20 46.20
CA GLU A 240 13.55 4.70 46.89
C GLU A 240 14.83 5.24 46.27
N ASP A 241 14.92 5.29 44.94
CA ASP A 241 16.08 5.87 44.24
C ASP A 241 16.22 7.38 44.53
N ILE A 242 15.10 8.10 44.53
CA ILE A 242 15.06 9.52 44.87
C ILE A 242 15.44 9.74 46.34
N SER A 243 15.06 8.82 47.24
CA SER A 243 15.42 8.87 48.66
C SER A 243 16.92 8.77 48.88
N ARG A 244 17.60 7.91 48.11
CA ARG A 244 19.06 7.73 48.13
C ARG A 244 19.79 8.95 47.56
N ILE A 245 19.28 9.54 46.49
CA ILE A 245 19.89 10.73 45.86
C ILE A 245 19.76 11.97 46.75
N MET A 246 18.60 12.16 47.38
CA MET A 246 18.28 13.35 48.17
C MET A 246 18.64 13.21 49.66
N ASN A 247 19.20 12.08 50.09
CA ASN A 247 19.55 11.75 51.49
C ASN A 247 18.38 11.98 52.48
N ILE A 248 17.18 11.58 52.09
CA ILE A 248 15.96 11.76 52.89
C ILE A 248 15.19 10.43 52.91
N THR A 249 14.41 10.15 53.96
CA THR A 249 13.62 8.92 54.04
C THR A 249 12.58 8.82 52.91
N ARG A 250 12.32 7.60 52.44
CA ARG A 250 11.30 7.30 51.41
C ARG A 250 9.94 7.93 51.73
N GLU A 251 9.52 7.86 53.00
CA GLU A 251 8.25 8.42 53.45
C GLU A 251 8.23 9.95 53.35
N ARG A 252 9.37 10.60 53.60
CA ARG A 252 9.48 12.05 53.46
C ARG A 252 9.49 12.48 51.99
N VAL A 253 10.07 11.70 51.07
CA VAL A 253 9.92 11.92 49.61
C VAL A 253 8.46 11.81 49.18
N ARG A 254 7.71 10.82 49.70
CA ARG A 254 6.27 10.65 49.44
C ARG A 254 5.46 11.88 49.89
N GLN A 255 5.71 12.37 51.11
CA GLN A 255 5.04 13.55 51.65
C GLN A 255 5.30 14.81 50.81
N ILE A 256 6.56 15.02 50.39
CA ILE A 256 6.92 16.17 49.56
C ILE A 256 6.26 16.06 48.17
N LYS A 257 6.22 14.87 47.58
CA LYS A 257 5.52 14.61 46.32
C LYS A 257 4.03 14.93 46.41
N GLU A 258 3.34 14.46 47.46
CA GLU A 258 1.90 14.72 47.63
C GLU A 258 1.58 16.19 47.86
N ASN A 259 2.41 16.88 48.63
CA ASN A 259 2.28 18.33 48.82
C ASN A 259 2.52 19.10 47.51
N ALA A 260 3.54 18.71 46.75
CA ALA A 260 3.86 19.31 45.46
C ALA A 260 2.73 19.10 44.43
N LEU A 261 2.13 17.89 44.37
CA LEU A 261 0.97 17.59 43.52
C LEU A 261 -0.27 18.41 43.91
N ARG A 262 -0.53 18.59 45.21
CA ARG A 262 -1.62 19.46 45.69
C ARG A 262 -1.41 20.92 45.27
N LYS A 263 -0.20 21.46 45.44
CA LYS A 263 0.16 22.82 44.99
C LYS A 263 0.02 22.96 43.47
N LEU A 264 0.51 21.98 42.71
CA LEU A 264 0.44 21.98 41.25
C LEU A 264 -1.01 21.95 40.75
N LYS A 265 -1.89 21.19 41.41
CA LYS A 265 -3.34 21.18 41.12
C LYS A 265 -3.98 22.56 41.32
N ILE A 266 -3.63 23.28 42.38
CA ILE A 266 -4.13 24.64 42.64
C ILE A 266 -3.63 25.63 41.57
N VAL A 267 -2.35 25.55 41.22
CA VAL A 267 -1.72 26.41 40.20
C VAL A 267 -2.33 26.19 38.81
N LEU A 268 -2.59 24.93 38.43
CA LEU A 268 -3.22 24.59 37.15
C LEU A 268 -4.70 24.99 37.08
N LEU A 269 -5.43 24.92 38.20
CA LEU A 269 -6.84 25.33 38.29
C LEU A 269 -7.02 26.86 38.26
N ARG A 270 -6.08 27.64 38.82
CA ARG A 270 -6.13 29.11 38.81
C ARG A 270 -5.95 29.75 37.42
N HIS A 271 -5.37 29.03 36.46
CA HIS A 271 -5.22 29.48 35.05
C HIS A 271 -6.30 28.94 34.11
N LYS A 272 -7.39 28.35 34.65
CA LYS A 272 -8.54 27.88 33.87
C LYS A 272 -9.69 28.91 33.83
N ARG A 273 -9.48 30.12 34.37
CA ARG A 273 -10.36 31.30 34.30
C ARG A 273 -9.70 32.38 33.47
#